data_AF-A0AAD8IF87-F1
#
_entry.id   AF-A0AAD8IF87-F1
#
_cell.length_a   1.000
_cell.length_b   1.000
_cell.length_c   1.000
_cell.angle_alpha   90.00
_cell.angle_beta   90.00
_cell.angle_gamma   90.00
#
_symmetry.space_group_name_H-M   'P 1'
#
loop_
_entity.id
_entity.type
_entity.pdbx_description
1 polymer ?
#
loop_
_entity_poly.entity_id
_entity_poly.type
_entity_poly.pdbx_seq_one_letter_code
_entity_poly.pdbx_strand_id
1 'polypeptide(L)'
;MPDGGCAHKCVLVTKLGAEDALATTTQNAKNDKLQRTELIRATLATLHAFLSWIPLGYIFESPLLETLLKFFPLPSYRNLSLQCLTEVAALNFGDFYNSQYVKMVSFQPVRTYLKLMHKGLARNRHLLRIWRCFSRPSARQV
;
A
#
# COMPACT_ATOMS: atom_id res chain seq x y z
N MET A 1 0.26 50.33 -4.47
CA MET A 1 1.42 49.44 -4.41
C MET A 1 1.13 48.35 -3.37
N PRO A 2 1.01 47.08 -3.77
CA PRO A 2 0.67 45.94 -2.90
C PRO A 2 1.88 45.03 -2.61
N ASP A 3 1.89 44.37 -1.45
CA ASP A 3 2.63 43.12 -1.14
C ASP A 3 1.78 42.43 -0.05
N GLY A 4 1.14 41.24 -0.17
CA GLY A 4 1.55 39.94 -0.73
C GLY A 4 1.78 38.99 0.47
N GLY A 5 1.08 37.89 0.74
CA GLY A 5 0.18 37.04 -0.02
C GLY A 5 0.60 35.57 0.18
N CYS A 6 0.06 34.83 1.16
CA CYS A 6 0.13 33.36 1.21
C CYS A 6 -0.93 32.75 2.16
N ALA A 7 -2.20 33.08 1.95
CA ALA A 7 -3.32 32.42 2.62
C ALA A 7 -4.47 32.22 1.62
N HIS A 8 -4.23 31.34 0.65
CA HIS A 8 -5.21 30.85 -0.31
C HIS A 8 -4.75 29.44 -0.67
N LYS A 9 -5.50 28.36 -0.61
CA LYS A 9 -6.93 28.08 -0.40
C LYS A 9 -6.99 26.59 -0.04
N CYS A 10 -7.76 26.17 0.96
CA CYS A 10 -8.36 24.83 0.94
C CYS A 10 -9.56 24.72 1.88
N VAL A 11 -10.49 25.67 1.84
CA VAL A 11 -11.89 25.40 2.22
C VAL A 11 -12.75 26.32 1.37
N LEU A 12 -13.86 25.77 0.86
CA LEU A 12 -15.05 26.39 0.26
C LEU A 12 -15.32 25.89 -1.16
N VAL A 13 -15.94 24.71 -1.24
CA VAL A 13 -17.06 24.52 -2.20
C VAL A 13 -18.21 23.87 -1.43
N THR A 14 -18.98 24.69 -0.73
CA THR A 14 -20.39 24.42 -0.41
C THR A 14 -21.21 25.55 -1.01
N LYS A 15 -21.69 25.33 -2.23
CA LYS A 15 -22.98 25.78 -2.79
C LYS A 15 -22.92 25.86 -4.32
N LEU A 16 -23.44 24.85 -4.99
CA LEU A 16 -24.26 25.05 -6.19
C LEU A 16 -25.41 24.04 -6.12
N GLY A 17 -26.61 24.58 -5.90
CA GLY A 17 -27.86 23.86 -6.08
C GLY A 17 -28.56 24.40 -7.31
N ALA A 18 -29.12 23.47 -8.09
CA ALA A 18 -30.19 23.62 -9.09
C ALA A 18 -29.83 24.23 -10.45
N GLU A 19 -29.30 23.41 -11.37
CA GLU A 19 -29.94 23.06 -12.65
C GLU A 19 -29.06 22.04 -13.40
N ASP A 20 -29.56 20.79 -13.50
CA ASP A 20 -29.24 19.72 -14.49
C ASP A 20 -29.45 18.34 -13.84
N ALA A 21 -30.71 17.90 -13.85
CA ALA A 21 -31.18 16.61 -13.31
C ALA A 21 -30.82 15.39 -14.20
N LEU A 22 -29.61 15.34 -14.78
CA LEU A 22 -29.15 14.17 -15.57
C LEU A 22 -27.68 13.74 -15.31
N ALA A 23 -26.91 14.44 -14.47
CA ALA A 23 -25.49 14.13 -14.22
C ALA A 23 -25.18 13.44 -12.87
N THR A 24 -26.18 13.17 -12.02
CA THR A 24 -25.99 12.71 -10.63
C THR A 24 -25.89 11.19 -10.45
N THR A 25 -26.25 10.37 -11.45
CA THR A 25 -26.19 8.90 -11.30
C THR A 25 -24.77 8.34 -11.49
N THR A 26 -23.93 8.99 -12.28
CA THR A 26 -22.56 8.49 -12.59
C THR A 26 -21.50 8.98 -11.59
N GLN A 27 -21.75 10.09 -10.88
CA GLN A 27 -20.84 10.65 -9.86
C GLN A 27 -20.90 9.86 -8.54
N ASN A 28 -22.08 9.37 -8.12
CA ASN A 28 -22.23 8.61 -6.88
C ASN A 28 -21.50 7.25 -6.95
N ALA A 29 -21.67 6.48 -8.02
CA ALA A 29 -20.97 5.20 -8.18
C ALA A 29 -19.44 5.32 -8.31
N LYS A 30 -18.93 6.47 -8.79
CA LYS A 30 -17.50 6.78 -8.80
C LYS A 30 -16.99 7.12 -7.41
N ASN A 31 -17.73 7.92 -6.64
CA ASN A 31 -17.41 8.21 -5.25
C ASN A 31 -17.37 6.92 -4.43
N ASP A 32 -18.36 6.02 -4.55
CA ASP A 32 -18.41 4.77 -3.79
C ASP A 32 -17.19 3.87 -4.05
N LYS A 33 -16.74 3.80 -5.31
CA LYS A 33 -15.52 3.05 -5.69
C LYS A 33 -14.24 3.69 -5.14
N LEU A 34 -14.15 5.03 -5.16
CA LEU A 34 -13.02 5.77 -4.59
C LEU A 34 -12.98 5.61 -3.07
N GLN A 35 -14.11 5.78 -2.38
CA GLN A 35 -14.23 5.62 -0.93
C GLN A 35 -13.80 4.21 -0.49
N ARG A 36 -14.27 3.17 -1.20
CA ARG A 36 -13.85 1.78 -0.94
C ARG A 36 -12.34 1.59 -1.15
N THR A 37 -11.77 2.22 -2.17
CA THR A 37 -10.33 2.11 -2.46
C THR A 37 -9.50 2.77 -1.36
N GLU A 38 -9.88 3.97 -0.93
CA GLU A 38 -9.21 4.68 0.17
C GLU A 38 -9.37 3.96 1.50
N LEU A 39 -10.55 3.38 1.77
CA LEU A 39 -10.77 2.56 2.96
C LEU A 39 -9.83 1.34 2.97
N ILE A 40 -9.74 0.59 1.86
CA ILE A 40 -8.85 -0.57 1.77
C ILE A 40 -7.38 -0.14 1.91
N ARG A 41 -6.99 1.00 1.30
CA ARG A 41 -5.64 1.56 1.48
C ARG A 41 -5.35 1.90 2.93
N ALA A 42 -6.29 2.56 3.62
CA ALA A 42 -6.15 2.87 5.04
C ALA A 42 -6.01 1.59 5.88
N THR A 43 -6.83 0.56 5.61
CA THR A 43 -6.73 -0.73 6.29
C THR A 43 -5.41 -1.45 6.02
N LEU A 44 -4.88 -1.41 4.79
CA LEU A 44 -3.56 -1.99 4.50
C LEU A 44 -2.44 -1.21 5.19
N ALA A 45 -2.56 0.11 5.31
CA ALA A 45 -1.56 0.94 6.01
C ALA A 45 -1.57 0.68 7.53
N THR A 46 -2.75 0.52 8.14
CA THR A 46 -2.85 0.15 9.56
C THR A 46 -2.35 -1.27 9.78
N LEU A 47 -2.70 -2.21 8.89
CA LEU A 47 -2.17 -3.56 8.90
C LEU A 47 -0.65 -3.58 8.76
N HIS A 48 -0.06 -2.73 7.92
CA HIS A 48 1.39 -2.65 7.81
C HIS A 48 2.05 -2.30 9.14
N ALA A 49 1.48 -1.35 9.89
CA ALA A 49 1.91 -1.09 11.26
C ALA A 49 1.77 -2.35 12.11
N PHE A 50 0.58 -2.99 12.12
CA PHE A 50 0.23 -4.40 12.48
C PHE A 50 1.36 -5.45 12.55
N LEU A 51 2.22 -5.52 11.54
CA LEU A 51 2.95 -6.77 11.29
C LEU A 51 4.14 -7.01 12.22
N SER A 52 4.71 -5.96 12.84
CA SER A 52 5.92 -6.08 13.67
C SER A 52 5.69 -6.41 15.15
N TRP A 53 4.43 -6.45 15.59
CA TRP A 53 4.00 -6.45 17.00
C TRP A 53 2.90 -7.49 17.26
N ILE A 54 2.22 -8.01 16.23
CA ILE A 54 1.30 -9.14 16.39
C ILE A 54 2.06 -10.48 16.41
N PRO A 55 1.55 -11.51 17.09
CA PRO A 55 2.18 -12.83 17.11
C PRO A 55 2.26 -13.45 15.70
N LEU A 56 3.35 -14.14 15.43
CA LEU A 56 3.66 -14.73 14.11
C LEU A 56 2.60 -15.73 13.62
N GLY A 57 1.96 -16.47 14.52
CA GLY A 57 0.86 -17.39 14.18
C GLY A 57 -0.30 -16.67 13.46
N TYR A 58 -0.63 -15.43 13.85
CA TYR A 58 -1.65 -14.64 13.16
C TYR A 58 -1.26 -14.24 11.73
N ILE A 59 0.03 -14.23 11.40
CA ILE A 59 0.52 -13.89 10.06
C ILE A 59 0.51 -15.13 9.17
N PHE A 60 1.02 -16.26 9.67
CA PHE A 60 1.29 -17.45 8.87
C PHE A 60 0.21 -18.55 8.92
N GLU A 61 -0.56 -18.63 10.01
CA GLU A 61 -1.62 -19.65 10.20
C GLU A 61 -3.00 -19.12 9.81
N SER A 62 -3.15 -17.80 9.69
CA SER A 62 -4.38 -17.14 9.23
C SER A 62 -4.36 -16.89 7.71
N PRO A 63 -5.53 -16.61 7.07
CA PRO A 63 -5.60 -16.28 5.65
C PRO A 63 -5.02 -14.90 5.29
N LEU A 64 -4.35 -14.22 6.23
CA LEU A 64 -3.80 -12.88 6.08
C LEU A 64 -2.79 -12.81 4.93
N LEU A 65 -1.79 -13.70 4.97
CA LEU A 65 -0.75 -13.75 3.95
C LEU A 65 -1.32 -14.05 2.56
N GLU A 66 -2.26 -14.99 2.47
CA GLU A 66 -2.94 -15.31 1.20
C GLU A 66 -3.73 -14.11 0.66
N THR A 67 -4.36 -13.35 1.56
CA THR A 67 -5.13 -12.14 1.22
C THR A 67 -4.22 -11.02 0.70
N LEU A 68 -3.05 -10.81 1.33
CA LEU A 68 -2.04 -9.88 0.84
C LEU A 68 -1.52 -10.26 -0.55
N LEU A 69 -1.30 -11.55 -0.82
CA LEU A 69 -0.90 -12.05 -2.14
C LEU A 69 -2.00 -11.82 -3.20
N LYS A 70 -3.29 -11.89 -2.82
CA LYS A 70 -4.41 -11.53 -3.71
C LYS A 70 -4.50 -10.04 -3.99
N PHE A 71 -4.08 -9.17 -3.06
CA PHE A 71 -4.05 -7.72 -3.26
C PHE A 71 -2.85 -7.24 -4.09
N PHE A 72 -1.75 -7.99 -4.09
CA PHE A 72 -0.55 -7.65 -4.85
C PHE A 72 -0.75 -7.40 -6.37
N PRO A 73 -1.48 -8.23 -7.14
CA PRO A 73 -1.67 -7.99 -8.57
C PRO A 73 -2.53 -6.74 -8.87
N LEU A 74 -3.32 -6.24 -7.91
CA LEU A 74 -4.19 -5.10 -8.09
C LEU A 74 -3.39 -3.78 -8.07
N PRO A 75 -3.48 -2.93 -9.11
CA PRO A 75 -2.62 -1.75 -9.24
C PRO A 75 -2.81 -0.73 -8.11
N SER A 76 -4.03 -0.58 -7.59
CA SER A 76 -4.35 0.37 -6.52
C SER A 76 -3.72 0.01 -5.16
N TYR A 77 -3.42 -1.28 -4.94
CA TYR A 77 -2.95 -1.81 -3.65
C TYR A 77 -1.55 -2.40 -3.70
N ARG A 78 -0.99 -2.63 -4.90
CA ARG A 78 0.29 -3.31 -5.12
C ARG A 78 1.42 -2.79 -4.25
N ASN A 79 1.58 -1.46 -4.19
CA ASN A 79 2.65 -0.83 -3.42
C ASN A 79 2.48 -1.10 -1.92
N LEU A 80 1.30 -0.86 -1.33
CA LEU A 80 1.07 -1.14 0.10
C LEU A 80 1.17 -2.63 0.42
N SER A 81 0.64 -3.48 -0.46
CA SER A 81 0.69 -4.94 -0.29
C SER A 81 2.14 -5.41 -0.28
N LEU A 82 2.98 -4.87 -1.16
CA LEU A 82 4.39 -5.20 -1.18
C LEU A 82 5.13 -4.67 0.05
N GLN A 83 4.78 -3.50 0.59
CA GLN A 83 5.34 -3.02 1.87
C GLN A 83 5.03 -4.01 3.01
N CYS A 84 3.77 -4.45 3.09
CA CYS A 84 3.37 -5.48 4.05
C CYS A 84 4.17 -6.77 3.88
N LEU A 85 4.33 -7.26 2.64
CA LEU A 85 5.09 -8.47 2.35
C LEU A 85 6.59 -8.31 2.67
N THR A 86 7.17 -7.13 2.46
CA THR A 86 8.57 -6.86 2.83
C THR A 86 8.75 -6.77 4.34
N GLU A 87 7.78 -6.21 5.07
CA GLU A 87 7.82 -6.18 6.53
C GLU A 87 7.75 -7.60 7.10
N VAL A 88 6.83 -8.44 6.59
CA VAL A 88 6.79 -9.87 6.94
C VAL A 88 8.11 -10.55 6.59
N ALA A 89 8.71 -10.25 5.44
CA ALA A 89 9.99 -10.84 5.07
C ALA A 89 11.19 -10.37 5.91
N ALA A 90 11.05 -9.24 6.61
CA ALA A 90 12.08 -8.69 7.48
C ALA A 90 12.00 -9.22 8.92
N LEU A 91 10.88 -9.82 9.33
CA LEU A 91 10.79 -10.41 10.68
C LEU A 91 11.65 -11.67 10.74
N ASN A 92 12.30 -11.89 11.89
CA ASN A 92 13.12 -13.06 12.14
C ASN A 92 12.31 -14.10 12.94
N PHE A 93 12.01 -15.24 12.33
CA PHE A 93 11.09 -16.24 12.90
C PHE A 93 11.59 -17.69 12.83
N GLY A 94 12.88 -17.89 12.58
CA GLY A 94 13.49 -19.22 12.51
C GLY A 94 12.90 -20.10 11.40
N ASP A 95 13.10 -21.42 11.51
CA ASP A 95 12.73 -22.37 10.45
C ASP A 95 11.26 -22.80 10.46
N PHE A 96 10.51 -22.50 11.53
CA PHE A 96 9.17 -23.03 11.75
C PHE A 96 8.17 -22.62 10.66
N TYR A 97 8.25 -21.37 10.18
CA TYR A 97 7.36 -20.84 9.15
C TYR A 97 7.99 -20.82 7.75
N ASN A 98 9.12 -21.49 7.55
CA ASN A 98 9.89 -21.44 6.30
C ASN A 98 9.06 -21.88 5.07
N SER A 99 8.20 -22.90 5.21
CA SER A 99 7.34 -23.36 4.11
C SER A 99 6.40 -22.25 3.59
N GLN A 100 5.76 -21.52 4.50
CA GLN A 100 4.86 -20.42 4.16
C GLN A 100 5.62 -19.22 3.58
N TYR A 101 6.81 -18.95 4.11
CA TYR A 101 7.70 -17.93 3.58
C TYR A 101 8.15 -18.24 2.14
N VAL A 102 8.58 -19.48 1.88
CA VAL A 102 8.95 -19.93 0.53
C VAL A 102 7.77 -19.80 -0.43
N LYS A 103 6.54 -20.12 0.01
CA LYS A 103 5.32 -19.95 -0.78
C LYS A 103 5.09 -18.47 -1.17
N MET A 104 5.26 -17.55 -0.22
CA MET A 104 5.15 -16.10 -0.46
C MET A 104 6.18 -15.62 -1.50
N VAL A 105 7.45 -15.96 -1.33
CA VAL A 105 8.54 -15.51 -2.22
C VAL A 105 8.47 -16.18 -3.59
N SER A 106 7.98 -17.42 -3.65
CA SER A 106 7.82 -18.17 -4.90
C SER A 106 6.63 -17.72 -5.75
N PHE A 107 5.70 -16.94 -5.17
CA PHE A 107 4.55 -16.41 -5.89
C PHE A 107 4.99 -15.58 -7.09
N GLN A 108 4.56 -15.97 -8.30
CA GLN A 108 5.07 -15.41 -9.56
C GLN A 108 4.97 -13.88 -9.66
N PRO A 109 3.86 -13.24 -9.26
CA PRO A 109 3.78 -11.78 -9.25
C PRO A 109 4.84 -11.12 -8.36
N VAL A 110 5.04 -11.63 -7.14
CA VAL A 110 6.05 -11.11 -6.19
C VAL A 110 7.46 -11.33 -6.75
N ARG A 111 7.75 -12.54 -7.23
CA ARG A 111 9.04 -12.90 -7.83
C ARG A 111 9.37 -12.05 -9.06
N THR A 112 8.39 -11.84 -9.94
CA THR A 112 8.55 -11.02 -11.14
C THR A 112 8.83 -9.58 -10.78
N TYR A 113 8.07 -9.02 -9.84
CA TYR A 113 8.25 -7.65 -9.40
C TYR A 113 9.60 -7.43 -8.71
N LEU A 114 10.03 -8.36 -7.86
CA LEU A 114 11.36 -8.30 -7.23
C LEU A 114 12.49 -8.35 -8.27
N LYS A 115 12.37 -9.22 -9.29
CA LYS A 115 13.33 -9.26 -10.41
C LYS A 115 13.34 -7.96 -11.21
N LEU A 116 12.18 -7.37 -11.49
CA LEU A 116 12.07 -6.08 -12.18
C LEU A 116 12.69 -4.97 -11.35
N MET A 117 12.43 -4.94 -10.04
CA MET A 117 13.03 -3.98 -9.12
C MET A 117 14.54 -4.13 -9.10
N HIS A 118 15.10 -5.34 -8.96
CA HIS A 118 16.56 -5.54 -8.95
C HIS A 118 17.22 -5.10 -10.26
N LYS A 119 16.61 -5.42 -11.42
CA LYS A 119 17.10 -4.97 -12.73
C LYS A 119 16.97 -3.46 -12.95
N GLY A 120 15.95 -2.82 -12.38
CA GLY A 120 15.78 -1.36 -12.41
C GLY A 120 16.76 -0.65 -11.48
N LEU A 121 16.99 -1.23 -10.31
CA LEU A 121 17.90 -0.75 -9.27
C LEU A 121 19.36 -0.70 -9.78
N ALA A 122 19.79 -1.72 -10.51
CA ALA A 122 21.12 -1.78 -11.13
C ALA A 122 21.34 -0.70 -12.21
N ARG A 123 20.27 -0.12 -12.76
CA ARG A 123 20.34 0.82 -13.89
C ARG A 123 20.29 2.30 -13.47
N ASN A 124 19.77 2.63 -12.27
CA ASN A 124 19.61 4.03 -11.85
C ASN A 124 19.70 4.20 -10.33
N ARG A 125 20.69 4.98 -9.84
CA ARG A 125 20.87 5.27 -8.41
C ARG A 125 19.71 6.04 -7.79
N HIS A 126 18.91 6.78 -8.56
CA HIS A 126 17.71 7.45 -8.05
C HIS A 126 16.60 6.46 -7.68
N LEU A 127 16.47 5.35 -8.42
CA LEU A 127 15.54 4.27 -8.06
C LEU A 127 15.95 3.60 -6.74
N LEU A 128 17.24 3.65 -6.38
CA LEU A 128 17.75 3.16 -5.11
C LEU A 128 17.28 4.00 -3.92
N ARG A 129 17.13 5.33 -4.08
CA ARG A 129 16.51 6.19 -3.06
C ARG A 129 15.02 5.90 -2.92
N ILE A 130 14.31 5.78 -4.04
CA ILE A 130 12.86 5.48 -4.04
C ILE A 130 12.61 4.12 -3.39
N TRP A 131 13.43 3.12 -3.73
CA TRP A 131 13.34 1.78 -3.15
C TRP A 131 13.71 1.76 -1.67
N ARG A 132 14.69 2.56 -1.22
CA ARG A 132 14.96 2.73 0.22
C ARG A 132 13.82 3.42 0.97
N CYS A 133 13.08 4.34 0.35
CA CYS A 133 11.87 4.89 0.96
C CYS A 133 10.77 3.84 1.09
N PHE A 134 10.73 2.90 0.15
CA PHE A 134 9.74 1.82 0.12
C PHE A 134 10.08 0.66 1.07
N SER A 135 11.35 0.27 1.14
CA SER A 135 11.88 -0.85 1.94
C SER A 135 12.54 -0.41 3.24
N ARG A 136 12.41 0.87 3.63
CA ARG A 136 12.77 1.26 5.00
C ARG A 136 11.78 0.52 5.89
N PRO A 137 12.23 -0.43 6.73
CA PRO A 137 11.38 -0.98 7.76
C PRO A 137 10.82 0.22 8.51
N SER A 138 9.52 0.19 8.82
CA SER A 138 8.95 1.21 9.69
C SER A 138 9.80 1.23 10.95
N ALA A 139 10.68 2.23 11.06
CA ALA A 139 11.66 2.32 12.14
C ALA A 139 10.89 2.61 13.43
N ARG A 140 10.40 1.53 14.01
CA ARG A 140 9.94 1.40 15.38
C ARG A 140 10.43 0.03 15.82
N GLN A 141 11.76 -0.11 15.85
CA GLN A 141 12.37 -0.96 16.87
C GLN A 141 11.99 -0.29 18.19
N VAL A 142 11.01 -0.90 18.86
CA VAL A 142 10.84 -0.74 20.30
C VAL A 142 11.94 -1.57 20.96
#